data_AF-A0A7J9PXK3-F1
#
_entry.id   AF-A0A7J9PXK3-F1
#
_cell.length_a   1.000
_cell.length_b   1.000
_cell.length_c   1.000
_cell.angle_alpha   90.00
_cell.angle_beta   90.00
_cell.angle_gamma   90.00
#
_symmetry.space_group_name_H-M   'P 1'
#
loop_
_entity.id
_entity.type
_entity.pdbx_description
1 polymer ?
#
loop_
_entity_poly.entity_id
_entity_poly.type
_entity_poly.pdbx_seq_one_letter_code
_entity_poly.pdbx_strand_id
1 'polypeptide(L)' 'MTEKILQHKHCSICGKAVPVEETFCSDECKEKWGAMVKKRKMMMYIMYGMIAVFIVLILFGGKL' A
#
# COMPACT_ATOMS: atom_id res chain seq x y z
N MET A 1 -35.18 16.56 14.64
CA MET A 1 -34.40 15.55 15.39
C MET A 1 -32.99 15.59 14.87
N THR A 2 -32.03 16.10 15.63
CA THR A 2 -30.62 16.09 15.25
C THR A 2 -30.05 14.71 15.60
N GLU A 3 -30.21 13.78 14.67
CA GLU A 3 -29.56 12.47 14.74
C GLU A 3 -28.05 12.71 14.71
N LYS A 4 -27.36 12.42 15.83
CA LYS A 4 -25.90 12.49 15.88
C LYS A 4 -25.38 11.37 14.98
N ILE A 5 -25.02 11.70 13.75
CA ILE A 5 -24.23 10.81 12.90
C ILE A 5 -22.91 10.59 13.64
N LEU A 6 -22.75 9.41 14.25
CA LEU A 6 -21.49 9.00 14.84
C LEU A 6 -20.42 9.12 13.75
N GLN A 7 -19.33 9.80 14.10
CA GLN A 7 -18.17 9.89 13.23
C GLN A 7 -17.74 8.46 12.90
N HIS A 8 -17.60 8.16 11.63
CA HIS A 8 -17.19 6.86 11.13
C HIS A 8 -16.25 7.09 9.94
N LYS A 9 -15.38 6.10 9.70
CA LYS A 9 -14.56 6.04 8.49
C LYS A 9 -15.10 4.96 7.59
N HIS A 10 -14.54 4.84 6.38
CA HIS A 10 -14.84 3.74 5.48
C HIS A 10 -13.63 2.81 5.38
N CYS A 11 -13.89 1.51 5.35
CA CYS A 11 -12.89 0.48 5.11
C CYS A 11 -12.16 0.76 3.80
N SER A 12 -10.83 0.81 3.83
CA SER A 12 -10.02 1.16 2.66
C SER A 12 -10.03 0.12 1.53
N ILE A 13 -10.70 -1.02 1.74
CA ILE A 13 -10.74 -2.14 0.78
C ILE A 13 -12.11 -2.26 0.09
N CYS A 14 -13.20 -2.16 0.85
CA CYS A 14 -14.56 -2.38 0.33
C CYS A 14 -15.51 -1.19 0.55
N GLY A 15 -15.07 -0.16 1.28
CA GLY A 15 -15.88 1.03 1.53
C GLY A 15 -16.98 0.87 2.56
N LYS A 16 -17.04 -0.23 3.33
CA LYS A 16 -18.01 -0.36 4.43
C LYS A 16 -17.69 0.63 5.56
N ALA A 17 -18.70 1.25 6.16
CA ALA A 17 -18.53 2.09 7.35
C ALA A 17 -17.91 1.30 8.51
N VAL A 18 -16.92 1.89 9.16
CA VAL A 18 -16.19 1.36 10.31
C VAL A 18 -16.05 2.44 11.39
N PRO A 19 -16.00 2.07 12.67
CA PRO A 19 -15.66 3.01 13.74
C PRO A 19 -14.36 3.76 13.45
N VAL A 20 -14.18 4.94 14.06
CA VAL A 20 -13.02 5.81 13.79
C VAL A 20 -11.70 5.17 14.21
N GLU A 21 -11.78 4.26 15.18
CA GLU A 21 -10.73 3.47 15.82
C GLU A 21 -10.32 2.28 14.95
N GLU A 22 -11.19 1.83 14.04
CA GLU A 22 -10.97 0.68 13.17
C GLU A 22 -10.60 1.13 11.75
N THR A 23 -9.83 0.28 11.05
CA THR A 23 -9.37 0.57 9.68
C THR A 23 -10.02 -0.35 8.64
N PHE A 24 -10.40 -1.57 9.04
CA PHE A 24 -10.96 -2.58 8.16
C PHE A 24 -12.23 -3.15 8.79
N CYS A 25 -13.23 -3.44 7.97
CA CYS A 25 -14.50 -3.99 8.46
C CYS A 25 -14.48 -5.50 8.72
N SER A 26 -13.40 -6.20 8.34
CA SER A 26 -13.23 -7.64 8.51
C SER A 26 -11.77 -8.05 8.36
N ASP A 27 -11.43 -9.23 8.90
CA ASP A 27 -10.12 -9.84 8.72
C ASP A 27 -9.78 -10.12 7.25
N GLU A 28 -10.79 -10.47 6.44
CA GLU A 28 -10.62 -10.66 5.00
C GLU A 28 -10.13 -9.36 4.31
N CYS A 29 -10.68 -8.21 4.69
CA CYS A 29 -10.22 -6.91 4.16
C CYS A 29 -8.78 -6.61 4.62
N LYS A 30 -8.46 -6.91 5.88
CA LYS A 30 -7.11 -6.74 6.42
C LYS A 30 -6.08 -7.62 5.68
N GLU A 31 -6.44 -8.87 5.38
CA GLU A 31 -5.58 -9.79 4.64
C GLU A 31 -5.38 -9.33 3.19
N LYS A 32 -6.45 -8.93 2.49
CA LYS A 32 -6.38 -8.34 1.14
C LYS A 32 -5.47 -7.12 1.10
N TRP A 33 -5.59 -6.24 2.09
CA TRP A 33 -4.68 -5.10 2.24
C TRP A 33 -3.23 -5.55 2.43
N GLY A 34 -2.99 -6.50 3.33
CA GLY A 34 -1.65 -7.06 3.58
C GLY A 34 -1.02 -7.67 2.33
N ALA A 35 -1.80 -8.40 1.53
CA ALA A 35 -1.36 -8.96 0.25
C ALA A 35 -0.99 -7.86 -0.75
N MET A 36 -1.79 -6.79 -0.85
CA MET A 36 -1.47 -5.63 -1.70
C MET A 36 -0.20 -4.92 -1.25
N VAL A 37 -0.01 -4.74 0.07
CA VAL A 37 1.20 -4.11 0.63
C VAL A 37 2.43 -4.98 0.35
N LYS A 38 2.33 -6.31 0.49
CA LYS A 38 3.43 -7.24 0.18
C LYS A 38 3.82 -7.15 -1.30
N LYS A 39 2.83 -7.15 -2.21
CA LYS A 39 3.06 -6.97 -3.65
C LYS A 39 3.71 -5.61 -3.95
N ARG A 40 3.22 -4.53 -3.35
CA ARG A 40 3.79 -3.19 -3.50
C ARG A 40 5.25 -3.14 -3.03
N LYS A 41 5.56 -3.72 -1.87
CA LYS A 41 6.94 -3.80 -1.36
C LYS A 41 7.86 -4.55 -2.32
N MET A 42 7.41 -5.69 -2.86
CA MET A 42 8.17 -6.44 -3.86
C MET A 42 8.43 -5.60 -5.12
N MET A 43 7.42 -4.90 -5.65
CA MET A 43 7.59 -4.02 -6.81
C MET A 43 8.60 -2.88 -6.53
N MET A 44 8.56 -2.31 -5.31
CA MET A 44 9.52 -1.28 -4.91
C MET A 44 10.95 -1.82 -4.88
N TYR A 45 11.18 -3.03 -4.36
CA TYR A 45 12.51 -3.64 -4.38
C TYR A 45 13.01 -3.91 -5.80
N ILE A 46 12.14 -4.36 -6.71
CA ILE A 46 12.48 -4.52 -8.12
C ILE A 46 12.88 -3.18 -8.73
N MET A 47 12.08 -2.13 -8.50
CA MET A 47 12.37 -0.78 -8.99
C MET A 47 13.74 -0.28 -8.49
N TYR A 48 14.03 -0.42 -7.20
CA TYR A 48 15.34 -0.04 -6.65
C TYR A 48 16.48 -0.88 -7.23
N GLY A 49 16.26 -2.18 -7.46
CA GLY A 49 17.23 -3.05 -8.12
C GLY A 49 17.55 -2.58 -9.54
N MET A 50 16.54 -2.22 -10.33
CA MET A 50 16.75 -1.69 -11.68
C MET A 50 17.49 -0.35 -11.66
N ILE A 51 17.16 0.55 -10.74
CA ILE A 51 17.86 1.83 -10.58
C ILE A 51 19.33 1.58 -10.25
N ALA A 52 19.63 0.66 -9.34
CA ALA A 52 21.01 0.31 -8.99
C ALA A 52 21.79 -0.24 -10.21
N VAL A 53 21.18 -1.16 -10.97
CA VAL A 53 21.80 -1.69 -12.21
C VAL A 53 22.04 -0.57 -13.21
N PHE A 54 21.09 0.33 -13.40
CA PHE A 54 21.21 1.45 -14.33
C PHE A 54 22.36 2.40 -13.94
N ILE A 55 22.51 2.70 -12.65
CA ILE A 55 23.62 3.49 -12.14
C ILE A 55 24.96 2.79 -12.40
N VAL A 56 25.06 1.48 -12.14
CA VAL A 56 26.28 0.70 -12.44
C VAL A 56 26.61 0.76 -13.93
N LEU A 57 25.61 0.57 -14.80
CA LEU A 57 25.83 0.64 -16.25
C LEU A 57 26.32 2.02 -16.70
N ILE A 58 25.82 3.12 -16.13
CA ILE A 58 26.31 4.46 -16.45
C ILE A 58 27.76 4.65 -15.97
N LEU A 59 28.07 4.24 -14.73
CA LEU A 59 29.39 4.48 -14.12
C LEU A 59 30.49 3.62 -14.78
N PHE A 60 30.17 2.40 -15.20
CA PHE A 60 31.14 1.45 -15.74
C PHE A 60 31.05 1.28 -17.27
N GLY A 61 29.91 1.57 -17.89
CA GLY A 61 29.69 1.43 -19.33
C GLY A 61 30.33 2.53 -20.18
N GLY A 62 30.69 3.68 -19.60
CA GLY A 62 31.51 4.70 -20.27
C GLY A 62 33.02 4.43 -20.24
N LYS A 63 33.44 3.32 -19.64
CA LYS A 63 34.86 2.93 -19.44
C LYS A 63 35.25 1.68 -20.26
N LEU A 64 34.34 1.17 -21.09
CA LEU A 64 34.53 0.12 -22.08
C LEU A 64 34.58 0.77 -23.47
#